data_AF-A0AAW9N6X3-F1
#
_entry.id   AF-A0AAW9N6X3-F1
#
_cell.length_a   1.000
_cell.length_b   1.000
_cell.length_c   1.000
_cell.angle_alpha   90.00
_cell.angle_beta   90.00
_cell.angle_gamma   90.00
#
_symmetry.space_group_name_H-M   'P 1'
#
loop_
_entity.id
_entity.type
_entity.pdbx_description
1 polymer ?
#
loop_
_entity_poly.entity_id
_entity_poly.type
_entity_poly.pdbx_seq_one_letter_code
_entity_poly.pdbx_strand_id
1 'polypeptide(L)'
;MLEQMVANGALEQSKYERLIKSTIKLDLSTPVDLYPDYVTYVHQELKNLVASSESLDKSLKSTDVAIRKNAEAKLDKKVKKFLIPV
;
A
#
# COMPACT_ATOMS: atom_id res chain seq x y z
N MET A 1 22.37 -16.74 6.83
CA MET A 1 21.85 -16.50 8.19
C MET A 1 21.23 -17.76 8.79
N LEU A 2 20.20 -18.37 8.19
CA LEU A 2 19.57 -19.59 8.73
C LEU A 2 20.56 -20.77 8.85
N GLU A 3 21.47 -20.97 7.90
CA GLU A 3 22.53 -22.00 7.97
C GLU A 3 23.47 -21.79 9.17
N GLN A 4 23.82 -20.54 9.49
CA GLN A 4 24.67 -20.22 10.64
C GLN A 4 23.94 -20.49 11.97
N MET A 5 22.61 -20.37 12.00
CA MET A 5 21.78 -20.71 13.16
C MET A 5 21.64 -22.22 13.37
N VAL A 6 21.78 -23.02 12.30
CA VAL A 6 21.90 -24.48 12.45
C VAL A 6 23.28 -24.82 13.00
N ALA A 7 24.34 -24.23 12.44
CA ALA A 7 25.72 -24.51 12.82
C ALA A 7 26.02 -24.19 14.30
N ASN A 8 25.32 -23.23 14.90
CA ASN A 8 25.44 -22.88 16.32
C ASN A 8 24.39 -23.54 17.23
N GLY A 9 23.53 -24.41 16.69
CA GLY A 9 22.51 -25.14 17.45
C GLY A 9 21.26 -24.34 17.82
N ALA A 10 21.13 -23.08 17.41
CA ALA A 10 19.94 -22.25 17.68
C ALA A 10 18.71 -22.64 16.83
N LEU A 11 18.91 -23.42 15.76
CA LEU A 11 17.87 -23.88 14.86
C LEU A 11 18.07 -25.36 14.51
N GLU A 12 17.04 -26.17 14.70
CA GLU A 12 17.06 -27.58 14.32
C GLU A 12 17.07 -27.76 12.79
N GLN A 13 17.80 -28.75 12.28
CA GLN A 13 17.92 -29.03 10.84
C GLN A 13 16.55 -29.24 10.17
N SER A 14 15.63 -29.93 10.85
CA SER A 14 14.28 -30.18 10.33
C SER A 14 13.47 -28.88 10.13
N LYS A 15 13.68 -27.90 11.00
CA LYS A 15 13.05 -26.58 10.95
C LYS A 15 13.71 -25.69 9.91
N TYR A 16 15.03 -25.78 9.74
CA TYR A 16 15.78 -25.14 8.65
C TYR A 16 15.24 -25.54 7.27
N GLU A 17 15.09 -26.85 7.03
CA GLU A 17 14.58 -27.38 5.76
C GLU A 17 13.16 -26.91 5.44
N ARG A 18 12.33 -26.69 6.45
CA ARG A 18 10.98 -26.13 6.28
C ARG A 18 11.02 -24.65 5.95
N LEU A 19 11.86 -23.87 6.64
CA LEU A 19 11.96 -22.43 6.45
C LEU A 19 12.56 -22.06 5.10
N ILE A 20 13.59 -22.78 4.62
CA ILE A 20 14.20 -22.48 3.32
C ILE A 20 13.27 -22.76 2.13
N LYS A 21 12.31 -23.69 2.32
CA LYS A 21 11.28 -24.03 1.33
C LYS A 21 10.03 -23.16 1.44
N SER A 22 9.93 -22.33 2.49
CA SER A 22 8.76 -21.48 2.70
C SER A 22 8.76 -20.27 1.76
N THR A 23 7.61 -19.97 1.17
CA THR A 23 7.42 -18.73 0.42
C THR A 23 7.38 -17.54 1.38
N ILE A 24 8.17 -16.51 1.10
CA ILE A 24 8.13 -15.25 1.85
C ILE A 24 6.76 -14.61 1.64
N LYS A 25 6.00 -14.46 2.74
CA LYS A 25 4.75 -13.70 2.77
C LYS A 25 5.03 -12.36 3.44
N LEU A 26 4.82 -11.29 2.69
CA LEU A 26 4.94 -9.93 3.20
C LEU A 26 3.55 -9.47 3.67
N ASP A 27 3.38 -9.37 4.97
CA ASP A 27 2.16 -8.81 5.57
C ASP A 27 2.32 -7.28 5.69
N LEU A 28 2.00 -6.58 4.62
CA LEU A 28 2.05 -5.12 4.57
C LEU A 28 0.77 -4.55 5.17
N SER A 29 0.80 -4.26 6.47
CA SER A 29 -0.16 -3.30 7.03
C SER A 29 0.34 -1.88 6.76
N THR A 30 -0.51 -1.04 6.15
CA THR A 30 -0.23 0.40 6.07
C THR A 30 -0.77 1.03 7.35
N PRO A 31 0.09 1.61 8.21
CA PRO A 31 -0.38 2.30 9.40
C PRO A 31 -1.34 3.41 8.99
N VAL A 32 -2.51 3.46 9.62
CA VAL A 32 -3.41 4.62 9.47
C VAL A 32 -2.80 5.76 10.26
N ASP A 33 -2.34 6.79 9.57
CA ASP A 33 -1.88 8.02 10.22
C ASP A 33 -3.08 8.77 10.81
N LEU A 34 -3.16 8.79 12.13
CA LEU A 34 -4.24 9.44 12.88
C LEU A 34 -4.01 10.95 13.04
N TYR A 35 -2.78 11.43 12.83
CA TYR A 35 -2.40 12.82 13.02
C TYR A 35 -1.61 13.33 11.80
N PRO A 36 -2.22 13.30 10.61
CA PRO A 36 -1.58 13.86 9.43
C PRO A 36 -1.35 15.35 9.64
N ASP A 37 -0.23 15.86 9.13
CA ASP A 37 -0.04 17.31 9.06
C ASP A 37 -1.14 17.96 8.19
N TYR A 38 -1.30 19.28 8.33
CA TYR A 38 -2.34 20.02 7.62
C TYR A 38 -2.28 19.82 6.10
N VAL A 39 -1.07 19.69 5.53
CA VAL A 39 -0.89 19.51 4.08
C VAL A 39 -1.40 18.14 3.65
N THR A 40 -1.07 17.10 4.42
CA THR A 40 -1.51 15.73 4.22
C THR A 40 -3.02 15.61 4.35
N TYR A 41 -3.60 16.24 5.39
CA TYR A 41 -5.04 16.28 5.57
C TYR A 41 -5.76 16.96 4.39
N VAL A 42 -5.34 18.17 4.01
CA VAL A 42 -5.94 18.91 2.89
C VAL A 42 -5.78 18.15 1.57
N HIS A 43 -4.64 17.51 1.36
CA HIS A 43 -4.42 16.68 0.18
C HIS A 43 -5.38 15.49 0.13
N GLN A 44 -5.62 14.83 1.26
CA GLN A 44 -6.54 13.71 1.36
C GLN A 44 -7.99 14.15 1.15
N GLU A 45 -8.40 15.27 1.74
CA GLU A 45 -9.74 15.83 1.55
C GLU A 45 -9.99 16.25 0.11
N LEU A 46 -9.01 16.88 -0.54
CA LEU A 46 -9.09 17.22 -1.96
C LEU A 46 -9.22 15.96 -2.82
N LYS A 47 -8.46 14.89 -2.51
CA LYS A 47 -8.59 13.59 -3.18
C LYS A 47 -10.00 13.02 -3.03
N ASN A 48 -10.54 13.01 -1.81
CA ASN A 48 -11.88 12.50 -1.54
C ASN A 48 -12.95 13.30 -2.30
N LEU A 49 -12.84 14.63 -2.30
CA LEU A 49 -13.78 15.51 -2.98
C LEU A 49 -13.77 15.26 -4.50
N VAL A 50 -12.59 15.20 -5.11
CA VAL A 50 -12.45 14.94 -6.55
C VAL A 50 -12.95 13.54 -6.91
N ALA A 51 -12.66 12.53 -6.09
CA ALA A 51 -13.16 11.18 -6.31
C ALA A 51 -14.69 11.14 -6.31
N SER A 52 -15.31 11.84 -5.37
CA SER A 52 -16.77 11.94 -5.27
C SER A 52 -17.39 12.72 -6.43
N SER A 53 -16.84 13.90 -6.77
CA SER A 53 -17.35 14.71 -7.87
C SER A 53 -17.30 14.02 -9.22
N GLU A 54 -16.31 13.12 -9.40
CA GLU A 54 -16.07 12.39 -10.65
C GLU A 54 -16.70 10.99 -10.64
N SER A 55 -17.45 10.64 -9.58
CA SER A 55 -18.06 9.32 -9.42
C SER A 55 -17.06 8.16 -9.47
N LEU A 56 -15.81 8.40 -9.07
CA LEU A 56 -14.73 7.41 -9.10
C LEU A 56 -14.76 6.47 -7.89
N ASP A 57 -15.53 6.78 -6.84
CA ASP A 57 -15.59 5.99 -5.60
C ASP A 57 -15.86 4.50 -5.83
N LYS A 58 -16.77 4.18 -6.77
CA LYS A 58 -17.11 2.80 -7.11
C LYS A 58 -15.94 2.09 -7.81
N SER A 59 -15.26 2.79 -8.72
CA SER A 59 -14.11 2.24 -9.45
C SER A 59 -12.89 2.07 -8.56
N LEU A 60 -12.67 2.97 -7.59
CA LEU A 60 -11.62 2.87 -6.58
C LEU A 60 -11.83 1.70 -5.61
N LYS A 61 -13.09 1.32 -5.36
CA LYS A 61 -13.47 0.17 -4.52
C LYS A 61 -13.64 -1.15 -5.30
N SER A 62 -13.35 -1.16 -6.61
CA SER A 62 -13.51 -2.36 -7.45
C SER A 62 -12.59 -3.49 -6.98
N THR A 63 -13.03 -4.75 -7.10
CA THR A 63 -12.16 -5.92 -6.86
C THR A 63 -11.13 -6.12 -7.97
N ASP A 64 -11.39 -5.59 -9.16
CA ASP A 64 -10.49 -5.61 -10.31
C ASP A 64 -9.35 -4.59 -10.17
N VAL A 65 -8.12 -5.10 -10.18
CA VAL A 65 -6.87 -4.31 -10.05
C VAL A 65 -6.71 -3.31 -11.19
N ALA A 66 -7.05 -3.67 -12.42
CA ALA A 66 -6.90 -2.80 -13.58
C ALA A 66 -7.89 -1.62 -13.52
N ILE A 67 -9.12 -1.89 -13.09
CA ILE A 67 -10.15 -0.85 -12.89
C ILE A 67 -9.72 0.13 -11.79
N ARG A 68 -9.24 -0.38 -10.64
CA ARG A 68 -8.72 0.46 -9.55
C ARG A 68 -7.55 1.33 -9.99
N LYS A 69 -6.53 0.74 -10.61
CA LYS A 69 -5.34 1.47 -11.07
C LYS A 69 -5.68 2.57 -12.08
N ASN A 70 -6.63 2.31 -12.98
CA ASN A 70 -7.07 3.33 -13.93
C ASN A 70 -7.82 4.48 -13.23
N ALA A 71 -8.66 4.16 -12.24
CA ALA A 71 -9.34 5.18 -11.43
C ALA A 71 -8.36 6.01 -10.59
N GLU A 72 -7.37 5.38 -9.96
CA GLU A 72 -6.29 6.03 -9.21
C GLU A 72 -5.50 6.99 -10.12
N ALA A 73 -5.08 6.54 -11.31
CA ALA A 73 -4.34 7.38 -12.25
C ALA A 73 -5.15 8.61 -12.72
N LYS A 74 -6.46 8.44 -12.95
CA LYS A 74 -7.36 9.54 -13.30
C LYS A 74 -7.52 10.54 -12.14
N LEU A 75 -7.70 10.02 -10.93
CA LEU A 75 -7.82 10.83 -9.72
C LEU A 75 -6.56 11.66 -9.49
N ASP A 76 -5.39 11.01 -9.50
CA ASP A 76 -4.11 11.67 -9.28
C ASP A 76 -3.83 12.75 -10.33
N LYS A 77 -4.16 12.49 -11.61
CA LYS A 77 -4.02 13.50 -12.67
C LYS A 77 -4.86 14.75 -12.40
N LYS A 78 -6.09 14.58 -11.91
CA LYS A 78 -6.98 15.71 -11.59
C LYS A 78 -6.52 16.46 -10.35
N VAL A 79 -6.19 15.75 -9.28
CA VAL A 79 -5.71 16.35 -8.03
C VAL A 79 -4.43 17.14 -8.28
N LYS A 80 -3.50 16.61 -9.09
CA LYS A 80 -2.30 17.34 -9.51
C LYS A 80 -2.61 18.64 -10.25
N LYS A 81 -3.67 18.68 -11.09
CA LYS A 81 -4.10 19.90 -11.78
C LYS A 81 -4.52 21.01 -10.80
N PHE A 82 -5.10 20.65 -9.66
CA PHE A 82 -5.52 21.61 -8.64
C PHE A 82 -4.38 22.04 -7.71
N LEU A 83 -3.31 21.25 -7.62
CA LEU A 83 -2.16 21.50 -6.74
C LEU A 83 -0.97 22.15 -7.47
N ILE A 84 -1.14 22.62 -8.71
CA ILE A 84 -0.07 23.33 -9.42
C ILE A 84 0.23 24.64 -8.67
N PRO A 85 1.50 24.95 -8.34
CA PRO A 85 1.85 26.19 -7.67
C PRO A 85 1.53 27.37 -8.59
N VAL A 86 0.88 28.40 -8.03
CA VAL A 86 0.91 29.76 -8.57
C VAL A 86 2.29 30.35 -8.26
#